data_AF-A0A8C9P2U8-F1
#
_entry.id   AF-A0A8C9P2U8-F1
#
_cell.length_a   1.000
_cell.length_b   1.000
_cell.length_c   1.000
_cell.angle_alpha   90.00
_cell.angle_beta   90.00
_cell.angle_gamma   90.00
#
_symmetry.space_group_name_H-M   'P 1'
#
loop_
_entity.id
_entity.type
_entity.pdbx_description
1 polymer ?
#
loop_
_entity_poly.entity_id
_entity_poly.type
_entity_poly.pdbx_seq_one_letter_code
_entity_poly.pdbx_strand_id
1 'polypeptide(L)'
;MACLGFLLLVGSLLLLISTMAQGEYGVVHVVSENWSKDYCILFSSDYVTLPRDLSHAPLLPLYDGTMAAWCPGEDSFHQAQPSSPRPQPLRHTTVMVMRGNCSFYEKGWLAQGRGAHGLLIVSRVSNQQCSDTTPTSQDPRKPLPDLTIPVAMEATGPA
;
A
#
# COMPACT_ATOMS: atom_id res chain seq x y z
N MET A 1 40.73 16.53 -24.16
CA MET A 1 40.75 15.36 -23.24
C MET A 1 40.10 15.69 -21.89
N ALA A 2 40.40 16.83 -21.24
CA ALA A 2 39.85 17.17 -19.92
C ALA A 2 38.32 17.42 -19.89
N CYS A 3 37.75 18.01 -20.95
CA CYS A 3 36.32 18.36 -21.00
C CYS A 3 35.40 17.14 -21.07
N LEU A 4 35.82 16.08 -21.79
CA LEU A 4 35.06 14.83 -21.91
C LEU A 4 35.06 14.06 -20.57
N GLY A 5 36.18 14.06 -19.86
CA GLY A 5 36.28 13.47 -18.53
C GLY A 5 35.39 14.18 -17.51
N PHE A 6 35.33 15.52 -17.56
CA PHE A 6 34.45 16.31 -16.69
C PHE A 6 32.97 16.04 -16.97
N LEU A 7 32.56 15.98 -18.25
CA LEU A 7 31.18 15.66 -18.63
C LEU A 7 30.76 14.24 -18.22
N LEU A 8 31.66 13.27 -18.32
CA LEU A 8 31.40 11.90 -17.85
C LEU A 8 31.27 11.83 -16.32
N LEU A 9 32.07 12.60 -15.59
CA LEU A 9 32.03 12.64 -14.12
C LEU A 9 30.76 13.34 -13.62
N VAL A 10 30.36 14.44 -14.26
CA VAL A 10 29.09 15.13 -13.98
C VAL A 10 27.88 14.26 -14.37
N GLY A 11 27.92 13.58 -15.52
CA GLY A 11 26.85 12.67 -15.94
C GLY A 11 26.69 11.46 -15.01
N SER A 12 27.81 10.88 -14.55
CA SER A 12 27.81 9.82 -13.52
C SER A 12 27.23 10.32 -12.20
N LEU A 13 27.61 11.53 -11.76
CA LEU A 13 27.08 12.12 -10.53
C LEU A 13 25.57 12.39 -10.63
N LEU A 14 25.07 12.88 -11.77
CA LEU A 14 23.62 13.07 -12.00
C LEU A 14 22.84 11.76 -11.99
N LEU A 15 23.40 10.67 -12.54
CA LEU A 15 22.78 9.35 -12.51
C LEU A 15 22.65 8.79 -11.09
N LEU A 16 23.65 8.99 -10.22
CA LEU A 16 23.60 8.53 -8.82
C LEU A 16 22.50 9.22 -8.00
N ILE A 17 22.05 10.42 -8.37
CA ILE A 17 21.02 11.17 -7.63
C ILE A 17 19.60 10.74 -8.07
N SER A 18 19.47 10.05 -9.20
CA SER A 18 18.19 9.96 -9.93
C SER A 18 17.27 8.78 -9.61
N THR A 19 17.60 7.88 -8.69
CA THR A 19 16.71 6.74 -8.38
C THR A 19 16.63 6.42 -6.90
N MET A 20 16.06 7.33 -6.10
CA MET A 20 15.41 6.93 -4.86
C MET A 20 13.92 6.87 -5.16
N ALA A 21 13.33 5.67 -5.15
CA ALA A 21 11.87 5.54 -5.10
C ALA A 21 11.42 6.18 -3.78
N GLN A 22 11.00 7.45 -3.83
CA GLN A 22 10.48 8.14 -2.66
C GLN A 22 9.08 7.61 -2.37
N GLY A 23 9.02 6.53 -1.60
CA GLY A 23 7.84 6.29 -0.79
C GLY A 23 7.83 7.30 0.35
N GLU A 24 6.79 8.12 0.43
CA GLU A 24 6.58 8.95 1.60
C GLU A 24 5.92 8.13 2.71
N TYR A 25 6.35 8.38 3.94
CA TYR A 25 5.82 7.69 5.12
C TYR A 25 4.80 8.59 5.82
N GLY A 26 3.73 7.98 6.31
CA GLY A 26 2.74 8.65 7.15
C GLY A 26 2.28 7.74 8.29
N VAL A 27 1.28 8.21 9.03
CA VAL A 27 0.62 7.45 10.08
C VAL A 27 -0.88 7.44 9.83
N VAL A 28 -1.53 6.29 10.00
CA VAL A 28 -2.98 6.19 10.11
C VAL A 28 -3.34 5.81 11.54
N HIS A 29 -4.27 6.56 12.12
CA HIS A 29 -4.82 6.31 13.44
C HIS A 29 -6.13 5.53 13.29
N VAL A 30 -6.15 4.30 13.78
CA VAL A 30 -7.35 3.44 13.77
C VAL A 30 -7.98 3.47 15.15
N VAL A 31 -9.28 3.76 15.21
CA VAL A 31 -10.06 3.83 16.45
C VAL A 31 -11.21 2.83 16.45
N SER A 32 -11.47 2.29 17.63
CA SER A 32 -12.63 1.47 17.98
C SER A 32 -13.19 2.00 19.30
N GLU A 33 -14.32 1.46 19.75
CA GLU A 33 -15.00 1.90 20.98
C GLU A 33 -14.10 1.81 22.23
N ASN A 34 -13.19 0.82 22.28
CA ASN A 34 -12.37 0.51 23.45
C ASN A 34 -10.86 0.47 23.19
N TRP A 35 -10.40 0.73 21.97
CA TRP A 35 -8.98 0.73 21.64
C TRP A 35 -8.68 1.66 20.47
N SER A 36 -7.43 2.11 20.40
CA SER A 36 -6.88 2.83 19.24
C SER A 36 -5.47 2.31 18.94
N LYS A 37 -5.08 2.35 17.68
CA LYS A 37 -3.74 1.93 17.25
C LYS A 37 -3.27 2.73 16.04
N ASP A 38 -2.00 3.11 16.07
CA ASP A 38 -1.33 3.77 14.96
C ASP A 38 -0.62 2.75 14.08
N TYR A 39 -0.70 2.97 12.77
CA TYR A 39 -0.05 2.16 11.76
C TYR A 39 0.76 3.06 10.83
N CYS A 40 1.94 2.58 10.43
CA CYS A 40 2.73 3.26 9.41
C CYS A 40 2.10 3.03 8.04
N ILE A 41 2.06 4.08 7.23
CA ILE A 41 1.56 4.01 5.86
C ILE A 41 2.65 4.38 4.89
N LEU A 42 2.65 3.67 3.76
CA LEU A 42 3.43 4.01 2.59
C LEU A 42 2.49 4.60 1.54
N PHE A 43 2.87 5.73 0.97
CA PHE A 43 2.13 6.35 -0.12
C PHE A 43 3.08 7.06 -1.09
N SER A 44 2.57 7.38 -2.28
CA SER A 44 3.21 8.31 -3.20
C SER A 44 2.51 9.66 -3.08
N SER A 45 3.29 10.71 -2.85
CA SER A 45 2.79 12.09 -2.81
C SER A 45 2.34 12.61 -4.17
N ASP A 46 2.69 11.94 -5.26
CA ASP A 46 2.18 12.23 -6.60
C ASP A 46 0.67 11.97 -6.70
N TYR A 47 0.14 11.05 -5.89
CA TYR A 47 -1.25 10.60 -5.96
C TYR A 47 -2.07 10.88 -4.70
N VAL A 48 -1.42 10.91 -3.53
CA VAL A 48 -2.10 11.06 -2.24
C VAL A 48 -1.52 12.24 -1.50
N THR A 49 -2.36 13.21 -1.16
CA THR A 49 -1.99 14.31 -0.26
C THR A 49 -2.54 14.02 1.13
N LEU A 50 -1.64 13.80 2.09
CA LEU A 50 -2.02 13.62 3.48
C LEU A 50 -1.96 14.95 4.24
N PRO A 51 -2.85 15.17 5.23
CA PRO A 51 -2.70 16.28 6.16
C PRO A 51 -1.42 16.10 6.98
N ARG A 52 -0.81 17.23 7.38
CA ARG A 52 0.46 17.22 8.13
C ARG A 52 0.32 16.70 9.55
N ASP A 53 -0.89 16.67 10.08
CA ASP A 53 -1.20 16.22 11.43
C ASP A 53 -2.48 15.40 11.44
N LEU A 54 -2.59 14.53 12.45
CA LEU A 54 -3.72 13.62 12.62
C LEU A 54 -5.03 14.36 12.98
N SER A 55 -4.97 15.57 13.52
CA SER A 55 -6.17 16.31 13.93
C SER A 55 -6.98 16.82 12.73
N HIS A 56 -6.33 17.00 11.59
CA HIS A 56 -6.96 17.33 10.31
C HIS A 56 -7.20 16.10 9.41
N ALA A 57 -6.92 14.88 9.90
CA ALA A 57 -7.16 13.66 9.14
C ALA A 57 -8.66 13.30 9.12
N PRO A 58 -9.24 12.97 7.94
CA PRO A 58 -10.62 12.56 7.86
C PRO A 58 -10.81 11.18 8.52
N LEU A 59 -11.83 11.04 9.35
CA LEU A 59 -12.20 9.75 9.92
C LEU A 59 -13.02 8.97 8.88
N LEU A 60 -12.40 7.94 8.30
CA LEU A 60 -13.03 7.07 7.30
C LEU A 60 -13.55 5.78 7.94
N PRO A 61 -14.72 5.25 7.51
CA PRO A 61 -15.16 3.92 7.91
C PRO A 61 -14.11 2.86 7.56
N LEU A 62 -13.98 1.85 8.42
CA LEU A 62 -13.12 0.70 8.21
C LEU A 62 -13.97 -0.52 7.87
N TYR A 63 -13.84 -1.04 6.65
CA TYR A 63 -14.47 -2.30 6.24
C TYR A 63 -13.57 -3.48 6.59
N ASP A 64 -14.11 -4.43 7.35
CA ASP A 64 -13.40 -5.67 7.68
C ASP A 64 -13.47 -6.67 6.53
N GLY A 65 -12.39 -6.76 5.76
CA GLY A 65 -12.17 -7.73 4.70
C GLY A 65 -11.26 -8.89 5.09
N THR A 66 -10.93 -9.06 6.38
CA THR A 66 -9.89 -10.01 6.84
C THR A 66 -10.24 -11.48 6.62
N MET A 67 -11.50 -11.80 6.39
CA MET A 67 -11.98 -13.16 6.10
C MET A 67 -11.75 -13.59 4.64
N ALA A 68 -11.40 -12.66 3.74
CA ALA A 68 -11.10 -12.94 2.34
C ALA A 68 -9.60 -12.80 2.04
N ALA A 69 -9.12 -13.48 1.01
CA ALA A 69 -7.70 -13.45 0.62
C ALA A 69 -7.28 -12.11 -0.01
N TRP A 70 -8.19 -11.43 -0.74
CA TRP A 70 -7.92 -10.20 -1.48
C TRP A 70 -6.76 -10.30 -2.49
N CYS A 71 -6.64 -11.46 -3.14
CA CYS A 71 -5.60 -11.75 -4.12
C CYS A 71 -6.22 -11.94 -5.52
N PRO A 72 -5.62 -11.39 -6.60
CA PRO A 72 -6.10 -11.62 -7.96
C PRO A 72 -6.14 -13.13 -8.30
N GLY A 73 -7.27 -13.61 -8.84
CA GLY A 73 -7.40 -14.99 -9.31
C GLY A 73 -7.74 -16.03 -8.24
N GLU A 74 -7.75 -15.68 -6.95
CA GLU A 74 -8.22 -16.60 -5.89
C GLU A 74 -9.77 -16.71 -5.84
N ASP A 75 -10.43 -16.04 -6.79
CA ASP A 75 -11.89 -15.97 -6.96
C ASP A 75 -12.45 -17.13 -7.82
N SER A 76 -11.62 -18.04 -8.37
CA SER A 76 -12.12 -19.12 -9.25
C SER A 76 -12.38 -20.47 -8.55
N PHE A 77 -11.99 -20.67 -7.29
CA PHE A 77 -12.16 -21.98 -6.64
C PHE A 77 -12.87 -21.98 -5.28
N HIS A 78 -13.14 -20.83 -4.66
CA HIS A 78 -13.91 -20.76 -3.40
C HIS A 78 -15.12 -19.81 -3.41
N GLN A 79 -15.48 -19.25 -4.58
CA GLN A 79 -16.66 -18.38 -4.71
C GLN A 79 -17.81 -18.97 -5.55
N ALA A 80 -17.88 -20.30 -5.66
CA ALA A 80 -19.12 -20.98 -6.01
C ALA A 80 -19.97 -21.23 -4.75
N GLN A 81 -20.24 -20.18 -3.98
CA GLN A 81 -21.35 -20.17 -3.03
C GLN A 81 -22.34 -19.12 -3.56
N PRO A 82 -23.57 -19.52 -3.95
CA PRO A 82 -24.49 -18.71 -4.76
C PRO A 82 -25.14 -17.54 -3.99
N SER A 83 -24.48 -17.05 -2.94
CA SER A 83 -25.01 -16.07 -2.00
C SER A 83 -24.02 -14.96 -1.63
N SER A 84 -22.92 -14.79 -2.37
CA SER A 84 -22.08 -13.59 -2.19
C SER A 84 -22.79 -12.38 -2.81
N PRO A 85 -23.15 -11.35 -2.02
CA PRO A 85 -23.69 -10.13 -2.59
C PRO A 85 -22.63 -9.53 -3.51
N ARG A 86 -23.07 -9.02 -4.66
CA ARG A 86 -22.26 -8.19 -5.58
C ARG A 86 -21.35 -7.27 -4.73
N PRO A 87 -20.04 -7.17 -5.01
CA PRO A 87 -19.12 -6.42 -4.16
C PRO A 87 -19.70 -5.03 -3.91
N GLN A 88 -20.01 -4.74 -2.65
CA GLN A 88 -20.57 -3.45 -2.29
C GLN A 88 -19.51 -2.39 -2.61
N PRO A 89 -19.86 -1.28 -3.29
CA PRO A 89 -18.89 -0.24 -3.61
C PRO A 89 -18.26 0.29 -2.32
N LEU A 90 -16.93 0.23 -2.20
CA LEU A 90 -16.19 0.68 -1.00
C LEU A 90 -15.97 2.20 -0.99
N ARG A 91 -16.97 2.94 -1.48
CA ARG A 91 -16.92 4.40 -1.64
C ARG A 91 -16.56 5.04 -0.29
N HIS A 92 -15.51 5.85 -0.27
CA HIS A 92 -15.02 6.56 0.92
C HIS A 92 -14.72 5.66 2.13
N THR A 93 -14.37 4.40 1.90
CA THR A 93 -14.11 3.41 2.95
C THR A 93 -12.67 2.92 2.85
N THR A 94 -12.01 2.77 4.00
CA THR A 94 -10.71 2.09 4.11
C THR A 94 -10.96 0.60 4.31
N VAL A 95 -10.23 -0.26 3.61
CA VAL A 95 -10.39 -1.71 3.72
C VAL A 95 -9.30 -2.28 4.62
N MET A 96 -9.68 -3.10 5.59
CA MET A 96 -8.74 -3.89 6.38
C MET A 96 -8.64 -5.31 5.82
N VAL A 97 -7.44 -5.79 5.54
CA VAL A 97 -7.18 -7.12 4.96
C VAL A 97 -6.04 -7.83 5.67
N MET A 98 -6.04 -9.16 5.58
CA MET A 98 -4.91 -9.98 6.03
C MET A 98 -3.75 -9.95 5.02
N ARG A 99 -2.49 -9.96 5.51
CA ARG A 99 -1.27 -10.07 4.69
C ARG A 99 -1.30 -11.21 3.66
N GLY A 100 -1.86 -12.37 3.99
CA GLY A 100 -2.05 -13.46 3.02
C GLY A 100 -0.76 -13.90 2.30
N ASN A 101 -0.94 -14.45 1.09
CA ASN A 101 0.11 -15.03 0.23
C ASN A 101 0.49 -14.15 -0.98
N CYS A 102 -0.38 -13.22 -1.40
CA CYS A 102 -0.12 -12.27 -2.47
C CYS A 102 0.51 -10.97 -1.94
N SER A 103 1.12 -10.21 -2.85
CA SER A 103 1.82 -8.97 -2.52
C SER A 103 0.87 -7.88 -2.00
N PHE A 104 1.41 -6.93 -1.25
CA PHE A 104 0.68 -5.74 -0.83
C PHE A 104 0.20 -4.91 -2.02
N TYR A 105 0.99 -4.89 -3.10
CA TYR A 105 0.61 -4.25 -4.35
C TYR A 105 -0.67 -4.86 -4.95
N GLU A 106 -0.73 -6.19 -5.04
CA GLU A 106 -1.89 -6.89 -5.60
C GLU A 106 -3.18 -6.62 -4.79
N LYS A 107 -3.06 -6.59 -3.46
CA LYS A 107 -4.17 -6.22 -2.58
C LYS A 107 -4.58 -4.76 -2.76
N GLY A 108 -3.60 -3.86 -2.86
CA GLY A 108 -3.81 -2.44 -3.13
C GLY A 108 -4.56 -2.22 -4.43
N TRP A 109 -4.14 -2.93 -5.49
CA TRP A 109 -4.76 -2.86 -6.80
C TRP A 109 -6.22 -3.32 -6.77
N LEU A 110 -6.49 -4.43 -6.09
CA LEU A 110 -7.85 -4.94 -5.94
C LEU A 110 -8.73 -3.98 -5.09
N ALA A 111 -8.19 -3.44 -4.00
CA ALA A 111 -8.90 -2.49 -3.14
C ALA A 111 -9.26 -1.20 -3.89
N GLN A 112 -8.29 -0.63 -4.61
CA GLN A 112 -8.47 0.52 -5.50
C GLN A 112 -9.53 0.24 -6.57
N GLY A 113 -9.44 -0.92 -7.24
CA GLY A 113 -10.43 -1.33 -8.25
C GLY A 113 -11.86 -1.47 -7.71
N ARG A 114 -12.02 -1.74 -6.40
CA ARG A 114 -13.31 -1.77 -5.70
C ARG A 114 -13.75 -0.42 -5.13
N GLY A 115 -12.96 0.64 -5.35
CA GLY A 115 -13.25 2.01 -4.97
C GLY A 115 -12.88 2.37 -3.53
N ALA A 116 -12.00 1.58 -2.89
CA ALA A 116 -11.47 1.90 -1.56
C ALA A 116 -10.74 3.25 -1.56
N HIS A 117 -10.76 3.95 -0.43
CA HIS A 117 -9.97 5.17 -0.22
C HIS A 117 -8.58 4.89 0.40
N GLY A 118 -8.38 3.69 0.92
CA GLY A 118 -7.14 3.26 1.56
C GLY A 118 -7.18 1.77 1.87
N LEU A 119 -6.01 1.20 2.13
CA LEU A 119 -5.84 -0.21 2.49
C LEU A 119 -5.06 -0.31 3.80
N LEU A 120 -5.55 -1.11 4.74
CA LEU A 120 -4.86 -1.48 5.96
C LEU A 120 -4.56 -2.98 5.95
N ILE A 121 -3.28 -3.33 5.97
CA ILE A 121 -2.81 -4.72 5.97
C ILE A 121 -2.41 -5.10 7.39
N VAL A 122 -3.16 -6.04 7.96
CA VAL A 122 -2.93 -6.58 9.30
C VAL A 122 -2.29 -7.96 9.25
N SER A 123 -1.56 -8.30 10.31
CA SER A 123 -0.88 -9.58 10.47
C SER A 123 -1.24 -10.23 11.80
N ARG A 124 -1.28 -11.57 11.84
CA ARG A 124 -1.43 -12.32 13.11
C ARG A 124 -0.11 -12.48 13.85
N VAL A 125 1.02 -12.22 13.19
CA VAL A 125 2.37 -12.35 13.75
C VAL A 125 2.99 -10.96 13.92
N SER A 126 3.39 -10.64 15.15
CA SER A 126 3.91 -9.35 15.59
C SER A 126 5.39 -9.11 15.27
N ASN A 127 6.01 -9.86 14.37
CA ASN A 127 7.48 -9.92 14.25
C ASN A 127 8.01 -9.77 12.81
N GLN A 128 7.28 -9.16 11.89
CA GLN A 128 7.76 -9.01 10.51
C GLN A 128 7.93 -7.56 10.11
N GLN A 129 9.19 -7.23 9.82
CA GLN A 129 9.65 -5.94 9.33
C GLN A 129 8.86 -5.51 8.09
N CYS A 130 8.56 -4.22 8.04
CA CYS A 130 8.03 -3.50 6.88
C CYS A 130 9.02 -3.59 5.71
N SER A 131 8.98 -4.66 4.91
CA SER A 131 9.98 -4.86 3.85
C SER A 131 9.47 -5.51 2.55
N ASP A 132 8.16 -5.55 2.32
CA ASP A 132 7.58 -6.08 1.06
C ASP A 132 6.86 -5.00 0.23
N THR A 133 7.44 -3.80 0.14
CA THR A 133 6.87 -2.71 -0.67
C THR A 133 7.59 -2.46 -1.99
N THR A 134 8.65 -3.20 -2.31
CA THR A 134 9.24 -3.10 -3.65
C THR A 134 8.34 -3.89 -4.61
N PRO A 135 7.63 -3.23 -5.55
CA PRO A 135 6.88 -3.94 -6.58
C PRO A 135 7.91 -4.57 -7.51
N THR A 136 8.21 -5.85 -7.31
CA THR A 136 9.01 -6.58 -8.29
C THR A 136 8.09 -6.91 -9.46
N SER A 137 8.06 -6.05 -10.48
CA SER A 137 7.49 -6.46 -11.76
C SER A 137 8.30 -7.67 -12.25
N GLN A 138 7.63 -8.81 -12.43
CA GLN A 138 8.26 -10.00 -12.99
C GLN A 138 8.66 -9.79 -14.46
N ASP A 139 8.11 -8.74 -15.12
CA ASP A 139 8.46 -8.34 -16.48
C ASP A 139 8.95 -6.87 -16.50
N PRO A 140 10.27 -6.64 -16.67
CA PRO A 140 10.85 -5.30 -16.79
C PRO A 140 10.23 -4.43 -17.89
N ARG A 141 9.52 -5.03 -18.86
CA ARG A 141 8.91 -4.33 -20.00
C ARG A 141 7.50 -3.80 -19.73
N LYS A 142 6.88 -4.16 -18.59
CA LYS A 142 5.55 -3.68 -18.24
C LYS A 142 5.57 -3.08 -16.83
N PRO A 143 5.51 -1.75 -16.71
CA PRO A 143 5.31 -1.10 -15.42
C PRO A 143 3.97 -1.57 -14.82
N LEU A 144 3.97 -1.88 -13.53
CA LEU A 144 2.75 -2.10 -12.77
C LEU A 144 1.99 -0.76 -12.69
N PRO A 145 0.66 -0.71 -12.90
CA PRO A 145 -0.09 0.53 -12.75
C PRO A 145 0.02 1.08 -11.32
N ASP A 146 0.06 2.39 -11.18
CA ASP A 146 0.30 2.99 -9.87
C ASP A 146 -0.86 2.78 -8.88
N LEU A 147 -0.50 2.57 -7.62
CA LEU A 147 -1.44 2.64 -6.50
C LEU A 147 -1.65 4.12 -6.13
N THR A 148 -2.88 4.57 -6.28
CA THR A 148 -3.32 5.93 -5.94
C THR A 148 -3.99 6.02 -4.58
N ILE A 149 -4.01 4.91 -3.83
CA ILE A 149 -4.52 4.83 -2.46
C ILE A 149 -3.36 4.59 -1.48
N PRO A 150 -3.39 5.17 -0.27
CA PRO A 150 -2.41 4.88 0.76
C PRO A 150 -2.53 3.43 1.25
N VAL A 151 -1.40 2.78 1.50
CA VAL A 151 -1.32 1.42 2.04
C VAL A 151 -0.66 1.46 3.41
N ALA A 152 -1.44 1.14 4.44
CA ALA A 152 -1.02 0.99 5.82
C ALA A 152 -0.61 -0.45 6.12
N MET A 153 0.42 -0.62 6.93
CA MET A 153 0.85 -1.92 7.41
C MET A 153 1.16 -1.86 8.90
N GLU A 154 0.93 -2.99 9.57
CA GLU A 154 1.34 -3.16 10.95
C GLU A 154 2.87 -3.14 11.06
N ALA A 155 3.41 -2.02 11.54
CA ALA A 155 4.83 -1.86 11.80
C ALA A 155 5.12 -2.26 13.25
N THR A 156 5.91 -3.32 13.43
CA THR A 156 6.55 -3.60 14.71
C THR A 156 7.91 -2.94 14.73
N GLY A 157 8.06 -1.89 15.54
CA GLY A 157 9.36 -1.30 15.85
C GLY A 157 10.21 -2.29 16.65
N PRO A 158 11.55 -2.16 16.64
CA PRO A 158 12.39 -2.92 17.56
C PRO A 158 12.04 -2.53 19.00
N ALA A 159 11.85 -3.55 19.85
CA ALA A 159 11.69 -3.39 21.29
C ALA A 159 12.96 -2.86 21.96
#